data_AF-A0A0J5WCV9-F1
#
_entry.id   AF-A0A0J5WCV9-F1
#
_cell.length_a   1.000
_cell.length_b   1.000
_cell.length_c   1.000
_cell.angle_alpha   90.00
_cell.angle_beta   90.00
_cell.angle_gamma   90.00
#
_symmetry.space_group_name_H-M   'P 1'
#
loop_
_entity.id
_entity.type
_entity.pdbx_description
1 polymer ?
#
loop_
_entity_poly.entity_id
_entity_poly.type
_entity_poly.pdbx_seq_one_letter_code
_entity_poly.pdbx_strand_id
1 'polypeptide(L)'
;MLSLSTSTSTGIGSLSTGLSSTNSSMTSLSTSTSTAIEAAKTHYFSVNDGGTPSANYANSAATGLYSLAAGVGATAAGASSVAVGNGSNAQSNGSVAIGQSASATGGKAVSIGSGNTASGDGAVAIGDPSVATGTGAVAMGANDTATGTGAVALGNASTATGNSALAFGNSSQATADNTIALGNQATASAIGAQAYGSGATASATNALAFGSNATANVANSIALGANSVTGNAVAVSSVTVGGVTYPVFGTSPVGVLSVGAPGAERQITNVAAGQVSATSTDAINGSQLNATNQAVNTLSTTTATNVASLSTGINSLSTGLSSTNSSVSSLSTSTSTAINTL
;
A
#
# COMPACT_ATOMS: atom_id res chain seq x y z
N MET A 1 -15.88 40.75 -104.24
CA MET A 1 -15.24 39.61 -103.53
C MET A 1 -14.36 40.03 -102.35
N LEU A 2 -13.67 41.18 -102.39
CA LEU A 2 -12.72 41.59 -101.32
C LEU A 2 -13.34 41.94 -99.95
N SER A 3 -14.55 42.52 -99.91
CA SER A 3 -15.21 42.86 -98.62
C SER A 3 -15.81 41.65 -97.90
N LEU A 4 -16.08 40.57 -98.64
CA LEU A 4 -16.59 39.33 -98.05
C LEU A 4 -15.45 38.57 -97.36
N SER A 5 -14.22 38.58 -97.91
CA SER A 5 -13.03 37.98 -97.27
C SER A 5 -12.55 38.73 -96.03
N THR A 6 -12.69 40.05 -95.98
CA THR A 6 -12.33 40.82 -94.77
C THR A 6 -13.33 40.60 -93.65
N SER A 7 -14.63 40.62 -93.95
CA SER A 7 -15.69 40.40 -92.95
C SER A 7 -15.72 38.98 -92.41
N THR A 8 -15.38 37.96 -93.21
CA THR A 8 -15.22 36.58 -92.73
C THR A 8 -13.96 36.42 -91.88
N SER A 9 -12.84 37.06 -92.24
CA SER A 9 -11.61 37.03 -91.45
C SER A 9 -11.73 37.74 -90.09
N THR A 10 -12.42 38.89 -90.04
CA THR A 10 -12.69 39.60 -88.78
C THR A 10 -13.72 38.85 -87.94
N GLY A 11 -14.71 38.21 -88.56
CA GLY A 11 -15.67 37.33 -87.88
C GLY A 11 -15.01 36.10 -87.25
N ILE A 12 -14.10 35.43 -87.96
CA ILE A 12 -13.32 34.28 -87.43
C ILE A 12 -12.35 34.73 -86.34
N GLY A 13 -11.69 35.89 -86.49
CA GLY A 13 -10.85 36.47 -85.45
C GLY A 13 -11.62 36.87 -84.19
N SER A 14 -12.83 37.41 -84.35
CA SER A 14 -13.74 37.72 -83.25
C SER A 14 -14.25 36.45 -82.56
N LEU A 15 -14.49 35.39 -83.33
CA LEU A 15 -14.89 34.09 -82.80
C LEU A 15 -13.73 33.38 -82.08
N SER A 16 -12.50 33.44 -82.60
CA SER A 16 -11.34 32.83 -81.96
C SER A 16 -10.98 33.53 -80.65
N THR A 17 -10.99 34.86 -80.63
CA THR A 17 -10.80 35.66 -79.41
C THR A 17 -11.92 35.43 -78.40
N GLY A 18 -13.18 35.36 -78.86
CA GLY A 18 -14.32 34.99 -78.03
C GLY A 18 -14.17 33.59 -77.43
N LEU A 19 -13.72 32.61 -78.22
CA LEU A 19 -13.49 31.24 -77.77
C LEU A 19 -12.33 31.13 -76.78
N SER A 20 -11.20 31.80 -77.04
CA SER A 20 -10.06 31.85 -76.10
C SER A 20 -10.42 32.51 -74.77
N SER A 21 -11.23 33.59 -74.82
CA SER A 21 -11.73 34.26 -73.62
C SER A 21 -12.69 33.37 -72.84
N THR A 22 -13.55 32.63 -73.54
CA THR A 22 -14.45 31.62 -72.95
C THR A 22 -13.65 30.49 -72.30
N ASN A 23 -12.63 29.97 -72.98
CA ASN A 23 -11.76 28.93 -72.45
C ASN A 23 -11.03 29.38 -71.17
N SER A 24 -10.47 30.59 -71.19
CA SER A 24 -9.78 31.16 -70.02
C SER A 24 -10.73 31.37 -68.84
N SER A 25 -11.94 31.86 -69.10
CA SER A 25 -12.98 32.03 -68.08
C SER A 25 -13.42 30.69 -67.51
N MET A 26 -13.51 29.65 -68.33
CA MET A 26 -13.82 28.28 -67.91
C MET A 26 -12.70 27.69 -67.04
N THR A 27 -11.42 27.90 -67.40
CA THR A 27 -10.29 27.46 -66.57
C THR A 27 -10.31 28.15 -65.21
N SER A 28 -10.45 29.47 -65.18
CA SER A 28 -10.52 30.24 -63.93
C SER A 28 -11.73 29.85 -63.08
N LEU A 29 -12.88 29.61 -63.70
CA LEU A 29 -14.07 29.12 -63.01
C LEU A 29 -13.85 27.70 -62.48
N SER A 30 -13.22 26.81 -63.24
CA SER A 30 -12.87 25.45 -62.82
C SER A 30 -11.94 25.46 -61.62
N THR A 31 -10.86 26.24 -61.66
CA THR A 31 -9.93 26.39 -60.52
C THR A 31 -10.63 27.01 -59.33
N SER A 32 -11.32 28.14 -59.49
CA SER A 32 -12.01 28.83 -58.39
C SER A 32 -13.10 27.95 -57.76
N THR A 33 -13.85 27.22 -58.58
CA THR A 33 -14.87 26.27 -58.12
C THR A 33 -14.21 25.12 -57.37
N SER A 34 -13.10 24.57 -57.87
CA SER A 34 -12.37 23.52 -57.16
C SER A 34 -11.88 24.00 -55.79
N THR A 35 -11.29 25.20 -55.70
CA THR A 35 -10.82 25.77 -54.43
C THR A 35 -11.98 26.12 -53.50
N ALA A 36 -13.07 26.69 -54.01
CA ALA A 36 -14.24 27.04 -53.22
C ALA A 36 -14.97 25.78 -52.70
N ILE A 37 -15.05 24.72 -53.51
CA ILE A 37 -15.56 23.42 -53.09
C ILE A 37 -14.68 22.83 -51.98
N GLU A 38 -13.35 22.90 -52.12
CA GLU A 38 -12.42 22.45 -51.07
C GLU A 38 -12.58 23.24 -49.77
N ALA A 39 -12.77 24.57 -49.85
CA ALA A 39 -12.93 25.45 -48.69
C ALA A 39 -14.34 25.39 -48.05
N ALA A 40 -15.38 25.07 -48.82
CA ALA A 40 -16.76 24.98 -48.34
C ALA A 40 -17.09 23.62 -47.70
N LYS A 41 -16.11 22.72 -47.60
CA LYS A 41 -16.26 21.46 -46.86
C LYS A 41 -16.53 21.77 -45.40
N THR A 42 -17.49 21.08 -44.80
CA THR A 42 -17.81 21.28 -43.40
C THR A 42 -16.69 20.73 -42.51
N HIS A 43 -16.07 21.57 -41.69
CA HIS A 43 -14.90 21.25 -40.85
C HIS A 43 -15.29 20.84 -39.40
N TYR A 44 -16.08 19.80 -39.21
CA TYR A 44 -16.42 19.32 -37.86
C TYR A 44 -15.28 18.57 -37.15
N PHE A 45 -14.23 18.20 -37.90
CA PHE A 45 -13.09 17.45 -37.41
C PHE A 45 -11.80 18.03 -38.01
N SER A 46 -10.84 18.40 -37.16
CA SER A 46 -9.55 18.97 -37.58
C SER A 46 -8.41 18.13 -37.03
N VAL A 47 -7.55 17.65 -37.93
CA VAL A 47 -6.30 16.95 -37.60
C VAL A 47 -5.18 17.73 -38.23
N ASN A 48 -4.26 18.22 -37.40
CA ASN A 48 -3.03 18.84 -37.88
C ASN A 48 -1.93 17.77 -37.93
N ASP A 49 -1.51 17.39 -39.13
CA ASP A 49 -0.45 16.41 -39.40
C ASP A 49 0.90 17.08 -39.76
N GLY A 50 1.03 18.39 -39.56
CA GLY A 50 2.24 19.14 -39.90
C GLY A 50 2.38 19.45 -41.39
N GLY A 51 1.33 19.23 -42.20
CA GLY A 51 1.33 19.53 -43.63
C GLY A 51 1.92 18.42 -44.50
N THR A 52 2.25 17.27 -43.90
CA THR A 52 2.71 16.08 -44.62
C THR A 52 1.82 14.88 -44.27
N PRO A 53 1.20 14.23 -45.26
CA PRO A 53 0.38 13.05 -45.04
C PRO A 53 1.10 12.00 -44.20
N SER A 54 0.48 11.61 -43.08
CA SER A 54 1.01 10.64 -42.12
C SER A 54 0.10 9.42 -41.99
N ALA A 55 0.41 8.48 -41.08
CA ALA A 55 -0.45 7.32 -40.84
C ALA A 55 -1.90 7.75 -40.49
N ASN A 56 -2.88 6.94 -40.91
CA ASN A 56 -4.32 7.23 -40.85
C ASN A 56 -4.78 8.47 -41.67
N TYR A 57 -3.98 8.98 -42.62
CA TYR A 57 -4.38 10.08 -43.50
C TYR A 57 -5.66 9.79 -44.32
N ALA A 58 -5.81 8.54 -44.78
CA ALA A 58 -7.00 8.09 -45.52
C ALA A 58 -8.16 7.63 -44.59
N ASN A 59 -8.09 7.91 -43.28
CA ASN A 59 -9.06 7.48 -42.27
C ASN A 59 -9.35 5.96 -42.29
N SER A 60 -8.38 5.16 -42.73
CA SER A 60 -8.54 3.72 -42.92
C SER A 60 -8.15 2.89 -41.70
N ALA A 61 -7.75 3.52 -40.60
CA ALA A 61 -7.27 2.82 -39.41
C ALA A 61 -8.38 2.41 -38.43
N ALA A 62 -9.63 2.82 -38.69
CA ALA A 62 -10.83 2.28 -38.05
C ALA A 62 -11.22 0.96 -38.74
N THR A 63 -10.51 -0.12 -38.45
CA THR A 63 -10.70 -1.42 -39.11
C THR A 63 -11.70 -2.33 -38.39
N GLY A 64 -11.98 -2.04 -37.11
CA GLY A 64 -13.00 -2.76 -36.34
C GLY A 64 -14.42 -2.36 -36.74
N LEU A 65 -15.36 -3.31 -36.68
CA LEU A 65 -16.79 -3.03 -36.89
C LEU A 65 -17.29 -1.99 -35.88
N TYR A 66 -17.92 -0.90 -36.33
CA TYR A 66 -18.37 0.23 -35.48
C TYR A 66 -17.25 0.96 -34.71
N SER A 67 -16.01 0.91 -35.19
CA SER A 67 -14.88 1.59 -34.54
C SER A 67 -14.74 3.07 -34.92
N LEU A 68 -14.03 3.82 -34.08
CA LEU A 68 -13.63 5.21 -34.32
C LEU A 68 -12.11 5.32 -34.21
N ALA A 69 -11.42 5.76 -35.25
CA ALA A 69 -9.99 6.10 -35.23
C ALA A 69 -9.79 7.56 -35.67
N ALA A 70 -9.41 8.42 -34.74
CA ALA A 70 -9.33 9.87 -34.91
C ALA A 70 -7.95 10.39 -34.49
N GLY A 71 -7.17 10.89 -35.45
CA GLY A 71 -5.83 11.46 -35.22
C GLY A 71 -4.73 10.79 -36.04
N VAL A 72 -3.58 11.46 -36.13
CA VAL A 72 -2.41 10.96 -36.87
C VAL A 72 -1.90 9.67 -36.24
N GLY A 73 -1.89 8.59 -37.01
CA GLY A 73 -1.46 7.27 -36.53
C GLY A 73 -2.41 6.58 -35.54
N ALA A 74 -3.59 7.15 -35.27
CA ALA A 74 -4.60 6.48 -34.47
C ALA A 74 -5.03 5.17 -35.14
N THR A 75 -5.17 4.08 -34.37
CA THR A 75 -5.57 2.75 -34.87
C THR A 75 -6.66 2.16 -33.97
N ALA A 76 -7.81 1.84 -34.55
CA ALA A 76 -8.95 1.22 -33.86
C ALA A 76 -9.33 -0.09 -34.57
N ALA A 77 -8.73 -1.20 -34.14
CA ALA A 77 -8.88 -2.51 -34.78
C ALA A 77 -9.95 -3.40 -34.12
N GLY A 78 -10.30 -3.13 -32.85
CA GLY A 78 -11.34 -3.88 -32.15
C GLY A 78 -12.75 -3.50 -32.59
N ALA A 79 -13.70 -4.43 -32.55
CA ALA A 79 -15.11 -4.09 -32.76
C ALA A 79 -15.59 -3.11 -31.68
N SER A 80 -16.31 -2.06 -32.08
CA SER A 80 -16.78 -0.96 -31.21
C SER A 80 -15.67 -0.28 -30.41
N SER A 81 -14.43 -0.31 -30.92
CA SER A 81 -13.29 0.34 -30.27
C SER A 81 -13.19 1.84 -30.60
N VAL A 82 -12.54 2.60 -29.73
CA VAL A 82 -12.33 4.04 -29.88
C VAL A 82 -10.85 4.36 -29.71
N ALA A 83 -10.20 4.90 -30.73
CA ALA A 83 -8.84 5.44 -30.68
C ALA A 83 -8.88 6.93 -31.05
N VAL A 84 -8.56 7.81 -30.11
CA VAL A 84 -8.56 9.27 -30.32
C VAL A 84 -7.24 9.86 -29.83
N GLY A 85 -6.44 10.44 -30.73
CA GLY A 85 -5.15 11.05 -30.39
C GLY A 85 -4.00 10.55 -31.27
N ASN A 86 -2.89 11.29 -31.26
CA ASN A 86 -1.71 10.95 -32.05
C ASN A 86 -1.11 9.61 -31.60
N GLY A 87 -1.08 8.61 -32.49
CA GLY A 87 -0.58 7.27 -32.20
C GLY A 87 -1.40 6.47 -31.19
N SER A 88 -2.65 6.86 -30.90
CA SER A 88 -3.53 6.08 -30.03
C SER A 88 -3.87 4.72 -30.65
N ASN A 89 -3.98 3.67 -29.83
CA ASN A 89 -4.04 2.28 -30.29
C ASN A 89 -5.07 1.47 -29.50
N ALA A 90 -6.24 1.22 -30.08
CA ALA A 90 -7.34 0.43 -29.51
C ALA A 90 -7.54 -0.88 -30.31
N GLN A 91 -6.92 -1.97 -29.87
CA GLN A 91 -6.84 -3.20 -30.68
C GLN A 91 -7.94 -4.23 -30.37
N SER A 92 -8.57 -4.12 -29.21
CA SER A 92 -9.47 -5.14 -28.69
C SER A 92 -10.93 -4.69 -28.69
N ASN A 93 -11.87 -5.63 -28.68
CA ASN A 93 -13.30 -5.34 -28.73
C ASN A 93 -13.74 -4.46 -27.55
N GLY A 94 -14.41 -3.34 -27.86
CA GLY A 94 -14.87 -2.36 -26.89
C GLY A 94 -13.76 -1.61 -26.15
N SER A 95 -12.51 -1.68 -26.62
CA SER A 95 -11.39 -0.94 -26.02
C SER A 95 -11.46 0.56 -26.33
N VAL A 96 -10.95 1.38 -25.41
CA VAL A 96 -10.93 2.84 -25.51
C VAL A 96 -9.51 3.34 -25.27
N ALA A 97 -8.89 3.93 -26.28
CA ALA A 97 -7.60 4.59 -26.20
C ALA A 97 -7.75 6.08 -26.53
N ILE A 98 -7.57 6.97 -25.57
CA ILE A 98 -7.74 8.43 -25.76
C ILE A 98 -6.48 9.15 -25.26
N GLY A 99 -5.81 9.88 -26.14
CA GLY A 99 -4.60 10.66 -25.86
C GLY A 99 -3.39 10.22 -26.68
N GLN A 100 -2.27 10.93 -26.53
CA GLN A 100 -1.05 10.63 -27.28
C GLN A 100 -0.51 9.26 -26.88
N SER A 101 -0.30 8.37 -27.84
CA SER A 101 0.28 7.04 -27.62
C SER A 101 -0.43 6.19 -26.56
N ALA A 102 -1.69 6.51 -26.22
CA ALA A 102 -2.53 5.67 -25.36
C ALA A 102 -2.76 4.32 -26.05
N SER A 103 -2.51 3.21 -25.35
CA SER A 103 -2.59 1.86 -25.90
C SER A 103 -3.53 0.98 -25.08
N ALA A 104 -4.71 0.68 -25.63
CA ALA A 104 -5.69 -0.23 -25.05
C ALA A 104 -5.76 -1.54 -25.88
N THR A 105 -5.00 -2.54 -25.46
CA THR A 105 -4.87 -3.83 -26.18
C THR A 105 -5.57 -4.99 -25.49
N GLY A 106 -5.95 -4.85 -24.21
CA GLY A 106 -6.78 -5.84 -23.52
C GLY A 106 -8.26 -5.77 -23.93
N GLY A 107 -9.00 -6.87 -23.76
CA GLY A 107 -10.45 -6.89 -24.02
C GLY A 107 -11.17 -5.82 -23.21
N LYS A 108 -12.00 -4.96 -23.83
CA LYS A 108 -12.70 -3.85 -23.15
C LYS A 108 -11.79 -2.92 -22.32
N ALA A 109 -10.47 -2.89 -22.58
CA ALA A 109 -9.53 -2.08 -21.81
C ALA A 109 -9.74 -0.57 -22.06
N VAL A 110 -9.40 0.25 -21.08
CA VAL A 110 -9.52 1.71 -21.13
C VAL A 110 -8.15 2.34 -20.85
N SER A 111 -7.61 3.07 -21.81
CA SER A 111 -6.35 3.80 -21.71
C SER A 111 -6.60 5.28 -22.03
N ILE A 112 -6.58 6.16 -21.03
CA ILE A 112 -6.90 7.60 -21.20
C ILE A 112 -5.77 8.48 -20.67
N GLY A 113 -5.10 9.21 -21.55
CA GLY A 113 -4.00 10.11 -21.24
C GLY A 113 -2.80 9.88 -22.18
N SER A 114 -1.60 10.22 -21.72
CA SER A 114 -0.39 10.22 -22.54
C SER A 114 0.47 8.99 -22.21
N GLY A 115 0.87 8.23 -23.22
CA GLY A 115 1.77 7.08 -23.08
C GLY A 115 1.24 5.91 -22.23
N ASN A 116 -0.05 5.89 -21.89
CA ASN A 116 -0.64 4.84 -21.07
C ASN A 116 -0.70 3.50 -21.81
N THR A 117 -0.59 2.40 -21.05
CA THR A 117 -0.74 1.04 -21.56
C THR A 117 -1.76 0.27 -20.71
N ALA A 118 -2.89 -0.09 -21.30
CA ALA A 118 -3.90 -0.98 -20.72
C ALA A 118 -3.98 -2.27 -21.56
N SER A 119 -3.27 -3.32 -21.15
CA SER A 119 -3.16 -4.58 -21.92
C SER A 119 -3.87 -5.78 -21.28
N GLY A 120 -4.29 -5.68 -20.02
CA GLY A 120 -5.10 -6.71 -19.36
C GLY A 120 -6.56 -6.66 -19.80
N ASP A 121 -7.26 -7.80 -19.80
CA ASP A 121 -8.70 -7.84 -20.07
C ASP A 121 -9.46 -7.04 -18.99
N GLY A 122 -10.25 -6.05 -19.40
CA GLY A 122 -10.93 -5.09 -18.53
C GLY A 122 -10.00 -4.10 -17.79
N ALA A 123 -8.72 -4.02 -18.16
CA ALA A 123 -7.76 -3.13 -17.49
C ALA A 123 -8.04 -1.64 -17.77
N VAL A 124 -7.71 -0.78 -16.80
CA VAL A 124 -7.90 0.67 -16.86
C VAL A 124 -6.59 1.38 -16.54
N ALA A 125 -6.03 2.12 -17.49
CA ALA A 125 -4.86 2.99 -17.31
C ALA A 125 -5.23 4.44 -17.60
N ILE A 126 -5.16 5.33 -16.60
CA ILE A 126 -5.53 6.75 -16.75
C ILE A 126 -4.42 7.67 -16.22
N GLY A 127 -4.03 8.69 -16.98
CA GLY A 127 -3.00 9.67 -16.62
C GLY A 127 -1.77 9.70 -17.54
N ASP A 128 -0.55 9.86 -16.99
CA ASP A 128 0.67 10.09 -17.80
C ASP A 128 1.98 9.67 -17.10
N PRO A 129 2.71 8.67 -17.64
CA PRO A 129 2.19 7.43 -18.21
C PRO A 129 1.79 6.45 -17.10
N SER A 130 0.80 5.60 -17.32
CA SER A 130 0.36 4.55 -16.39
C SER A 130 0.23 3.21 -17.13
N VAL A 131 0.54 2.12 -16.44
CA VAL A 131 0.64 0.76 -17.00
C VAL A 131 -0.27 -0.19 -16.23
N ALA A 132 -1.34 -0.67 -16.87
CA ALA A 132 -2.27 -1.66 -16.34
C ALA A 132 -2.26 -2.93 -17.22
N THR A 133 -1.54 -3.97 -16.81
CA THR A 133 -1.37 -5.20 -17.62
C THR A 133 -2.09 -6.42 -17.04
N GLY A 134 -2.48 -6.38 -15.76
CA GLY A 134 -3.26 -7.45 -15.15
C GLY A 134 -4.72 -7.43 -15.59
N THR A 135 -5.38 -8.59 -15.63
CA THR A 135 -6.83 -8.67 -15.88
C THR A 135 -7.59 -7.90 -14.80
N GLY A 136 -8.44 -6.96 -15.20
CA GLY A 136 -9.19 -6.07 -14.31
C GLY A 136 -8.32 -5.09 -13.51
N ALA A 137 -7.03 -4.93 -13.86
CA ALA A 137 -6.13 -4.04 -13.15
C ALA A 137 -6.47 -2.56 -13.40
N VAL A 138 -6.22 -1.70 -12.41
CA VAL A 138 -6.44 -0.25 -12.49
C VAL A 138 -5.15 0.47 -12.12
N ALA A 139 -4.60 1.26 -13.04
CA ALA A 139 -3.52 2.20 -12.80
C ALA A 139 -4.03 3.63 -13.09
N MET A 140 -4.04 4.52 -12.09
CA MET A 140 -4.57 5.88 -12.26
C MET A 140 -3.71 6.92 -11.57
N GLY A 141 -3.09 7.79 -12.37
CA GLY A 141 -2.17 8.81 -11.90
C GLY A 141 -0.99 8.99 -12.84
N ALA A 142 0.19 9.20 -12.28
CA ALA A 142 1.42 9.42 -13.07
C ALA A 142 2.49 8.40 -12.70
N ASN A 143 2.98 7.64 -13.67
CA ASN A 143 3.97 6.56 -13.49
C ASN A 143 3.44 5.38 -12.65
N ASP A 144 2.13 5.16 -12.61
CA ASP A 144 1.56 4.05 -11.83
C ASP A 144 1.61 2.73 -12.62
N THR A 145 1.85 1.63 -11.91
CA THR A 145 2.01 0.28 -12.49
C THR A 145 1.13 -0.72 -11.75
N ALA A 146 0.14 -1.29 -12.43
CA ALA A 146 -0.75 -2.34 -11.93
C ALA A 146 -0.66 -3.59 -12.82
N THR A 147 0.12 -4.60 -12.42
CA THR A 147 0.36 -5.80 -13.24
C THR A 147 -0.30 -7.07 -12.71
N GLY A 148 -0.69 -7.08 -11.44
CA GLY A 148 -1.40 -8.23 -10.85
C GLY A 148 -2.86 -8.29 -11.29
N THR A 149 -3.45 -9.49 -11.26
CA THR A 149 -4.89 -9.66 -11.56
C THR A 149 -5.72 -8.91 -10.51
N GLY A 150 -6.62 -8.02 -10.94
CA GLY A 150 -7.43 -7.18 -10.06
C GLY A 150 -6.61 -6.18 -9.23
N ALA A 151 -5.34 -5.94 -9.57
CA ALA A 151 -4.48 -5.03 -8.84
C ALA A 151 -4.87 -3.57 -9.08
N VAL A 152 -4.68 -2.73 -8.06
CA VAL A 152 -5.03 -1.31 -8.11
C VAL A 152 -3.83 -0.47 -7.67
N ALA A 153 -3.30 0.35 -8.57
CA ALA A 153 -2.26 1.34 -8.31
C ALA A 153 -2.81 2.75 -8.55
N LEU A 154 -2.79 3.59 -7.51
CA LEU A 154 -3.37 4.94 -7.55
C LEU A 154 -2.40 5.96 -6.96
N GLY A 155 -2.05 7.00 -7.74
CA GLY A 155 -1.34 8.17 -7.26
C GLY A 155 -0.16 8.59 -8.16
N ASN A 156 1.06 8.48 -7.66
CA ASN A 156 2.25 8.80 -8.45
C ASN A 156 3.38 7.83 -8.14
N ALA A 157 3.89 7.15 -9.16
CA ALA A 157 4.88 6.09 -9.04
C ALA A 157 4.43 4.92 -8.13
N SER A 158 3.12 4.69 -8.00
CA SER A 158 2.56 3.58 -7.23
C SER A 158 2.66 2.27 -8.00
N THR A 159 3.01 1.19 -7.33
CA THR A 159 3.27 -0.13 -7.93
C THR A 159 2.45 -1.21 -7.22
N ALA A 160 1.52 -1.82 -7.93
CA ALA A 160 0.71 -2.96 -7.49
C ALA A 160 0.95 -4.17 -8.41
N THR A 161 1.90 -5.04 -8.08
CA THR A 161 2.29 -6.18 -8.92
C THR A 161 1.71 -7.52 -8.46
N GLY A 162 1.31 -7.62 -7.20
CA GLY A 162 0.64 -8.83 -6.68
C GLY A 162 -0.81 -8.96 -7.13
N ASN A 163 -1.31 -10.19 -7.18
CA ASN A 163 -2.73 -10.43 -7.44
C ASN A 163 -3.60 -9.84 -6.32
N SER A 164 -4.68 -9.17 -6.69
CA SER A 164 -5.57 -8.44 -5.77
C SER A 164 -4.82 -7.47 -4.85
N ALA A 165 -3.67 -6.94 -5.30
CA ALA A 165 -2.87 -5.99 -4.53
C ALA A 165 -3.42 -4.56 -4.68
N LEU A 166 -3.28 -3.76 -3.63
CA LEU A 166 -3.69 -2.36 -3.63
C LEU A 166 -2.53 -1.46 -3.18
N ALA A 167 -2.07 -0.59 -4.07
CA ALA A 167 -1.07 0.45 -3.80
C ALA A 167 -1.72 1.83 -3.98
N PHE A 168 -1.81 2.61 -2.92
CA PHE A 168 -2.40 3.95 -2.94
C PHE A 168 -1.48 4.96 -2.26
N GLY A 169 -1.07 6.01 -2.98
CA GLY A 169 -0.18 7.04 -2.46
C GLY A 169 0.85 7.50 -3.49
N ASN A 170 1.90 8.17 -3.03
CA ASN A 170 3.08 8.43 -3.85
C ASN A 170 4.15 7.37 -3.54
N SER A 171 4.68 6.70 -4.56
CA SER A 171 5.70 5.65 -4.45
C SER A 171 5.30 4.47 -3.54
N SER A 172 4.00 4.17 -3.42
CA SER A 172 3.54 3.01 -2.64
C SER A 172 3.76 1.71 -3.42
N GLN A 173 4.05 0.63 -2.72
CA GLN A 173 4.50 -0.64 -3.31
C GLN A 173 3.76 -1.82 -2.68
N ALA A 174 2.81 -2.40 -3.40
CA ALA A 174 2.08 -3.61 -3.04
C ALA A 174 2.50 -4.74 -4.00
N THR A 175 3.56 -5.47 -3.64
CA THR A 175 4.33 -6.29 -4.60
C THR A 175 4.10 -7.79 -4.54
N ALA A 176 3.35 -8.26 -3.54
CA ALA A 176 2.96 -9.66 -3.38
C ALA A 176 1.43 -9.82 -3.36
N ASP A 177 0.96 -11.07 -3.51
CA ASP A 177 -0.48 -11.36 -3.58
C ASP A 177 -1.21 -10.93 -2.30
N ASN A 178 -2.42 -10.40 -2.48
CA ASN A 178 -3.32 -9.93 -1.43
C ASN A 178 -2.71 -8.86 -0.52
N THR A 179 -1.79 -8.04 -1.03
CA THR A 179 -1.14 -6.97 -0.26
C THR A 179 -1.92 -5.65 -0.30
N ILE A 180 -1.74 -4.84 0.74
CA ILE A 180 -2.26 -3.48 0.81
C ILE A 180 -1.13 -2.54 1.23
N ALA A 181 -0.84 -1.52 0.44
CA ALA A 181 0.11 -0.45 0.74
C ALA A 181 -0.59 0.92 0.61
N LEU A 182 -0.98 1.50 1.75
CA LEU A 182 -1.65 2.81 1.83
C LEU A 182 -0.73 3.86 2.46
N GLY A 183 -0.25 4.81 1.66
CA GLY A 183 0.56 5.94 2.13
C GLY A 183 1.75 6.26 1.23
N ASN A 184 2.38 7.42 1.44
CA ASN A 184 3.61 7.77 0.74
C ASN A 184 4.72 6.77 1.09
N GLN A 185 5.33 6.12 0.11
CA GLN A 185 6.38 5.11 0.30
C GLN A 185 5.98 3.92 1.17
N ALA A 186 4.67 3.66 1.35
CA ALA A 186 4.21 2.45 2.03
C ALA A 186 4.60 1.21 1.21
N THR A 187 5.13 0.17 1.86
CA THR A 187 5.63 -1.03 1.20
C THR A 187 5.04 -2.29 1.85
N ALA A 188 4.31 -3.09 1.08
CA ALA A 188 3.83 -4.42 1.43
C ALA A 188 4.38 -5.43 0.41
N SER A 189 5.30 -6.30 0.83
CA SER A 189 6.12 -7.13 -0.08
C SER A 189 6.07 -8.63 0.16
N ALA A 190 5.20 -9.10 1.05
CA ALA A 190 4.96 -10.52 1.30
C ALA A 190 3.46 -10.85 1.22
N ILE A 191 3.12 -12.12 1.00
CA ILE A 191 1.73 -12.54 0.79
C ILE A 191 0.85 -12.12 1.97
N GLY A 192 -0.25 -11.43 1.69
CA GLY A 192 -1.19 -10.94 2.71
C GLY A 192 -0.63 -9.86 3.65
N ALA A 193 0.55 -9.30 3.35
CA ALA A 193 1.15 -8.22 4.13
C ALA A 193 0.39 -6.90 3.91
N GLN A 194 0.29 -6.09 4.96
CA GLN A 194 -0.45 -4.83 4.93
C GLN A 194 0.37 -3.70 5.57
N ALA A 195 0.56 -2.62 4.84
CA ALA A 195 1.27 -1.42 5.27
C ALA A 195 0.36 -0.19 5.19
N TYR A 196 0.13 0.47 6.32
CA TYR A 196 -0.70 1.66 6.47
C TYR A 196 0.12 2.79 7.09
N GLY A 197 0.37 3.86 6.34
CA GLY A 197 1.12 5.04 6.80
C GLY A 197 2.32 5.37 5.92
N SER A 198 2.85 6.59 6.07
CA SER A 198 4.03 7.04 5.32
C SER A 198 5.25 6.21 5.69
N GLY A 199 5.92 5.58 4.72
CA GLY A 199 7.09 4.72 4.96
C GLY A 199 6.79 3.44 5.75
N ALA A 200 5.53 3.09 6.00
CA ALA A 200 5.17 1.83 6.66
C ALA A 200 5.64 0.64 5.82
N THR A 201 6.26 -0.36 6.44
CA THR A 201 6.86 -1.50 5.73
C THR A 201 6.38 -2.82 6.35
N ALA A 202 5.61 -3.59 5.61
CA ALA A 202 5.21 -4.95 5.95
C ALA A 202 5.87 -5.94 4.97
N SER A 203 6.93 -6.63 5.43
CA SER A 203 7.81 -7.44 4.59
C SER A 203 7.76 -8.95 4.88
N ALA A 204 6.89 -9.36 5.80
CA ALA A 204 6.68 -10.77 6.14
C ALA A 204 5.22 -11.20 5.91
N THR A 205 5.03 -12.49 5.68
CA THR A 205 3.72 -13.09 5.39
C THR A 205 2.71 -12.78 6.50
N ASN A 206 1.52 -12.33 6.10
CA ASN A 206 0.44 -11.92 7.01
C ASN A 206 0.85 -10.87 8.07
N ALA A 207 1.90 -10.08 7.83
CA ALA A 207 2.33 -9.03 8.73
C ALA A 207 1.53 -7.73 8.53
N LEU A 208 1.34 -6.96 9.59
CA LEU A 208 0.66 -5.66 9.57
C LEU A 208 1.58 -4.56 10.12
N ALA A 209 1.93 -3.59 9.30
CA ALA A 209 2.59 -2.36 9.72
C ALA A 209 1.58 -1.20 9.68
N PHE A 210 1.22 -0.65 10.84
CA PHE A 210 0.26 0.44 10.94
C PHE A 210 0.87 1.63 11.68
N GLY A 211 1.21 2.69 10.96
CA GLY A 211 1.84 3.91 11.46
C GLY A 211 3.02 4.33 10.57
N SER A 212 3.37 5.61 10.61
CA SER A 212 4.51 6.12 9.82
C SER A 212 5.82 5.43 10.23
N ASN A 213 6.55 4.90 9.25
CA ASN A 213 7.77 4.12 9.46
C ASN A 213 7.61 2.87 10.36
N ALA A 214 6.37 2.39 10.58
CA ALA A 214 6.17 1.11 11.26
C ALA A 214 6.77 -0.01 10.40
N THR A 215 7.48 -0.96 11.02
CA THR A 215 8.16 -2.06 10.32
C THR A 215 7.70 -3.40 10.88
N ALA A 216 6.92 -4.15 10.10
CA ALA A 216 6.49 -5.50 10.40
C ALA A 216 7.22 -6.49 9.48
N ASN A 217 8.31 -7.06 9.98
CA ASN A 217 9.25 -7.95 9.26
C ASN A 217 9.28 -9.38 9.82
N VAL A 218 8.36 -9.72 10.70
CA VAL A 218 8.16 -11.05 11.26
C VAL A 218 6.79 -11.57 10.85
N ALA A 219 6.70 -12.83 10.43
CA ALA A 219 5.45 -13.43 9.98
C ALA A 219 4.38 -13.32 11.07
N ASN A 220 3.13 -13.12 10.65
CA ASN A 220 1.96 -13.09 11.53
C ASN A 220 2.04 -12.03 12.64
N SER A 221 2.91 -11.02 12.48
CA SER A 221 3.19 -10.02 13.51
C SER A 221 2.64 -8.65 13.12
N ILE A 222 2.43 -7.80 14.12
CA ILE A 222 1.85 -6.47 13.98
C ILE A 222 2.82 -5.44 14.56
N ALA A 223 3.25 -4.46 13.76
CA ALA A 223 3.87 -3.23 14.24
C ALA A 223 2.81 -2.12 14.28
N LEU A 224 2.47 -1.65 15.49
CA LEU A 224 1.42 -0.66 15.72
C LEU A 224 2.01 0.65 16.27
N GLY A 225 1.85 1.73 15.54
CA GLY A 225 2.35 3.07 15.88
C GLY A 225 3.59 3.47 15.08
N ALA A 226 3.88 4.78 15.08
CA ALA A 226 5.01 5.32 14.33
C ALA A 226 6.34 4.75 14.84
N ASN A 227 7.22 4.35 13.92
CA ASN A 227 8.52 3.73 14.21
C ASN A 227 8.45 2.45 15.05
N SER A 228 7.28 1.81 15.18
CA SER A 228 7.19 0.50 15.84
C SER A 228 7.85 -0.58 14.99
N VAL A 229 8.59 -1.50 15.59
CA VAL A 229 9.31 -2.55 14.87
C VAL A 229 8.99 -3.90 15.51
N THR A 230 8.57 -4.89 14.71
CA THR A 230 8.38 -6.26 15.20
C THR A 230 9.72 -6.91 15.51
N GLY A 231 9.81 -7.61 16.63
CA GLY A 231 10.90 -8.54 16.95
C GLY A 231 10.46 -9.99 16.76
N ASN A 232 11.42 -10.92 16.73
CA ASN A 232 11.10 -12.35 16.70
C ASN A 232 10.30 -12.74 17.95
N ALA A 233 9.30 -13.60 17.77
CA ALA A 233 8.57 -14.17 18.89
C ALA A 233 9.49 -15.10 19.70
N VAL A 234 9.54 -14.91 21.02
CA VAL A 234 10.37 -15.72 21.93
C VAL A 234 9.47 -16.56 22.80
N ALA A 235 9.61 -17.88 22.70
CA ALA A 235 8.92 -18.83 23.57
C ALA A 235 9.48 -18.73 25.00
N VAL A 236 8.60 -18.51 25.97
CA VAL A 236 8.94 -18.52 27.40
C VAL A 236 8.12 -19.61 28.06
N SER A 237 8.79 -20.67 28.54
CA SER A 237 8.13 -21.83 29.16
C SER A 237 8.12 -21.79 30.69
N SER A 238 9.02 -20.99 31.28
CA SER A 238 9.12 -20.84 32.72
C SER A 238 9.82 -19.54 33.12
N VAL A 239 9.66 -19.16 34.38
CA VAL A 239 10.36 -18.06 35.04
C VAL A 239 11.04 -18.60 36.29
N THR A 240 12.29 -18.23 36.54
CA THR A 240 13.00 -18.62 37.76
C THR A 240 13.13 -17.44 38.71
N VAL A 241 12.67 -17.60 39.94
CA VAL A 241 12.74 -16.59 41.01
C VAL A 241 13.38 -17.24 42.24
N GLY A 242 14.48 -16.67 42.74
CA GLY A 242 15.17 -17.19 43.93
C GLY A 242 15.64 -18.64 43.82
N GLY A 243 15.97 -19.11 42.61
CA GLY A 243 16.38 -20.50 42.34
C GLY A 243 15.23 -21.49 42.15
N VAL A 244 13.96 -21.05 42.31
CA VAL A 244 12.77 -21.87 42.06
C VAL A 244 12.20 -21.54 40.68
N THR A 245 11.96 -22.58 39.87
CA THR A 245 11.39 -22.45 38.53
C THR A 245 9.88 -22.62 38.55
N TYR A 246 9.16 -21.66 37.98
CA TYR A 246 7.71 -21.63 37.86
C TYR A 246 7.31 -21.79 36.38
N PRO A 247 6.52 -22.80 36.00
CA PRO A 247 6.03 -22.93 34.64
C PRO A 247 5.05 -21.80 34.30
N VAL A 248 4.99 -21.40 33.03
CA VAL A 248 4.01 -20.44 32.52
C VAL A 248 3.21 -21.03 31.36
N PHE A 249 2.03 -20.46 31.09
CA PHE A 249 1.15 -20.87 29.99
C PHE A 249 1.34 -19.98 28.76
N GLY A 250 0.90 -20.44 27.58
CA GLY A 250 0.99 -19.66 26.34
C GLY A 250 2.40 -19.63 25.71
N THR A 251 3.12 -20.73 25.76
CA THR A 251 4.57 -20.79 25.46
C THR A 251 4.96 -20.75 23.98
N SER A 252 3.99 -20.83 23.06
CA SER A 252 4.23 -20.93 21.60
C SER A 252 3.58 -19.76 20.84
N PRO A 253 4.16 -18.55 20.89
CA PRO A 253 3.65 -17.41 20.15
C PRO A 253 3.81 -17.61 18.63
N VAL A 254 2.79 -17.26 17.86
CA VAL A 254 2.80 -17.32 16.38
C VAL A 254 3.40 -16.06 15.73
N GLY A 255 3.58 -15.01 16.52
CA GLY A 255 4.04 -13.68 16.12
C GLY A 255 4.01 -12.75 17.32
N VAL A 256 4.28 -11.46 17.10
CA VAL A 256 4.23 -10.43 18.15
C VAL A 256 3.36 -9.25 17.74
N LEU A 257 2.73 -8.62 18.73
CA LEU A 257 2.26 -7.24 18.62
C LEU A 257 3.33 -6.32 19.21
N SER A 258 4.03 -5.57 18.37
CA SER A 258 4.97 -4.54 18.79
C SER A 258 4.30 -3.16 18.77
N VAL A 259 4.33 -2.46 19.90
CA VAL A 259 3.81 -1.10 20.04
C VAL A 259 4.93 -0.04 20.07
N GLY A 260 6.18 -0.43 19.78
CA GLY A 260 7.33 0.48 19.83
C GLY A 260 8.62 -0.13 19.27
N ALA A 261 9.74 0.43 19.67
CA ALA A 261 11.07 -0.07 19.36
C ALA A 261 11.96 0.05 20.61
N PRO A 262 13.13 -0.61 20.68
CA PRO A 262 14.05 -0.46 21.81
C PRO A 262 14.42 1.00 22.07
N GLY A 263 14.20 1.48 23.29
CA GLY A 263 14.40 2.89 23.69
C GLY A 263 13.28 3.85 23.26
N ALA A 264 12.24 3.34 22.60
CA ALA A 264 11.05 4.05 22.16
C ALA A 264 9.78 3.23 22.47
N GLU A 265 9.72 2.69 23.69
CA GLU A 265 8.58 1.93 24.19
C GLU A 265 7.35 2.81 24.39
N ARG A 266 6.16 2.21 24.30
CA ARG A 266 4.90 2.87 24.59
C ARG A 266 4.20 2.23 25.77
N GLN A 267 3.52 3.05 26.56
CA GLN A 267 2.56 2.56 27.53
C GLN A 267 1.33 2.00 26.81
N ILE A 268 0.79 0.91 27.34
CA ILE A 268 -0.54 0.40 26.98
C ILE A 268 -1.47 0.76 28.14
N THR A 269 -2.30 1.76 27.95
CA THR A 269 -3.20 2.31 28.99
C THR A 269 -4.62 1.78 28.84
N ASN A 270 -5.45 1.92 29.88
CA ASN A 270 -6.84 1.45 29.91
C ASN A 270 -6.99 -0.07 29.74
N VAL A 271 -6.00 -0.83 30.22
CA VAL A 271 -6.04 -2.29 30.27
C VAL A 271 -6.87 -2.71 31.49
N ALA A 272 -7.99 -3.39 31.24
CA ALA A 272 -8.80 -4.00 32.30
C ALA A 272 -7.99 -5.04 33.09
N ALA A 273 -8.39 -5.35 34.32
CA ALA A 273 -7.72 -6.39 35.10
C ALA A 273 -7.89 -7.75 34.41
N GLY A 274 -6.79 -8.41 34.08
CA GLY A 274 -6.79 -9.73 33.46
C GLY A 274 -7.13 -10.84 34.44
N GLN A 275 -7.56 -12.00 33.97
CA GLN A 275 -7.75 -13.15 34.86
C GLN A 275 -6.39 -13.62 35.40
N VAL A 276 -6.34 -13.94 36.70
CA VAL A 276 -5.13 -14.47 37.36
C VAL A 276 -5.38 -15.94 37.69
N SER A 277 -4.92 -16.82 36.79
CA SER A 277 -5.02 -18.28 36.92
C SER A 277 -3.84 -18.97 36.24
N ALA A 278 -3.64 -20.26 36.49
CA ALA A 278 -2.51 -21.03 35.96
C ALA A 278 -2.48 -21.15 34.43
N THR A 279 -3.61 -20.88 33.75
CA THR A 279 -3.76 -21.00 32.29
C THR A 279 -4.14 -19.68 31.61
N SER A 280 -4.16 -18.56 32.35
CA SER A 280 -4.54 -17.26 31.78
C SER A 280 -3.48 -16.75 30.80
N THR A 281 -3.95 -16.15 29.70
CA THR A 281 -3.13 -15.44 28.72
C THR A 281 -3.52 -13.96 28.62
N ASP A 282 -4.27 -13.46 29.60
CA ASP A 282 -4.71 -12.06 29.66
C ASP A 282 -3.53 -11.14 30.05
N ALA A 283 -3.54 -9.92 29.53
CA ALA A 283 -2.62 -8.90 30.00
C ALA A 283 -2.93 -8.54 31.47
N ILE A 284 -1.88 -8.35 32.27
CA ILE A 284 -1.99 -7.91 33.67
C ILE A 284 -1.80 -6.40 33.72
N ASN A 285 -2.68 -5.69 34.43
CA ASN A 285 -2.54 -4.25 34.63
C ASN A 285 -1.82 -3.92 35.96
N GLY A 286 -1.49 -2.65 36.16
CA GLY A 286 -0.70 -2.21 37.32
C GLY A 286 -1.37 -2.43 38.68
N SER A 287 -2.71 -2.42 38.77
CA SER A 287 -3.38 -2.59 40.07
C SER A 287 -3.28 -4.03 40.59
N GLN A 288 -3.23 -5.02 39.71
CA GLN A 288 -3.03 -6.42 40.08
C GLN A 288 -1.63 -6.66 40.65
N LEU A 289 -0.59 -6.13 39.99
CA LEU A 289 0.78 -6.20 40.52
C LEU A 289 0.90 -5.46 41.85
N ASN A 290 0.25 -4.30 41.99
CA ASN A 290 0.19 -3.57 43.25
C ASN A 290 -0.47 -4.39 44.38
N ALA A 291 -1.55 -5.14 44.09
CA ALA A 291 -2.19 -6.02 45.06
C ALA A 291 -1.23 -7.12 45.55
N THR A 292 -0.47 -7.74 44.64
CA THR A 292 0.59 -8.71 45.00
C THR A 292 1.67 -8.08 45.86
N ASN A 293 2.16 -6.89 45.51
CA ASN A 293 3.19 -6.18 46.29
C ASN A 293 2.71 -5.87 47.71
N GLN A 294 1.44 -5.47 47.88
CA GLN A 294 0.86 -5.27 49.21
C GLN A 294 0.79 -6.57 50.03
N ALA A 295 0.45 -7.69 49.40
CA ALA A 295 0.46 -9.00 50.05
C ALA A 295 1.89 -9.42 50.49
N VAL A 296 2.90 -9.21 49.63
CA VAL A 296 4.31 -9.49 49.95
C VAL A 296 4.82 -8.61 51.09
N ASN A 297 4.51 -7.31 51.07
CA ASN A 297 4.86 -6.40 52.16
C ASN A 297 4.24 -6.81 53.49
N THR A 298 2.98 -7.26 53.46
CA THR A 298 2.26 -7.79 54.63
C THR A 298 2.95 -9.05 55.16
N LEU A 299 3.31 -9.98 54.29
CA LEU A 299 4.04 -11.21 54.65
C LEU A 299 5.42 -10.90 55.26
N SER A 300 6.16 -9.97 54.65
CA SER A 300 7.48 -9.54 55.15
C SER A 300 7.37 -8.95 56.55
N THR A 301 6.43 -8.02 56.75
CA THR A 301 6.21 -7.36 58.05
C THR A 301 5.78 -8.35 59.12
N THR A 302 4.89 -9.28 58.78
CA THR A 302 4.42 -10.34 59.70
C THR A 302 5.57 -11.26 60.09
N THR A 303 6.36 -11.71 59.12
CA THR A 303 7.53 -12.57 59.37
C THR A 303 8.55 -11.87 60.27
N ALA A 304 8.88 -10.61 60.00
CA ALA A 304 9.81 -9.83 60.82
C ALA A 304 9.32 -9.70 62.27
N THR A 305 8.02 -9.45 62.46
CA THR A 305 7.40 -9.34 63.79
C THR A 305 7.44 -10.67 64.54
N ASN A 306 7.16 -11.78 63.85
CA ASN A 306 7.24 -13.12 64.44
C ASN A 306 8.67 -13.46 64.87
N VAL A 307 9.66 -13.14 64.03
CA VAL A 307 11.09 -13.35 64.35
C VAL A 307 11.50 -12.50 65.56
N ALA A 308 11.06 -11.24 65.64
CA ALA A 308 11.32 -10.38 66.79
C ALA A 308 10.65 -10.89 68.08
N SER A 309 9.43 -11.41 67.97
CA SER A 309 8.72 -12.01 69.11
C SER A 309 9.40 -13.29 69.59
N LEU A 310 9.87 -14.12 68.66
CA LEU A 310 10.63 -15.32 68.99
C LEU A 310 11.98 -14.96 69.65
N SER A 311 12.70 -13.95 69.14
CA SER A 311 13.98 -13.54 69.73
C SER A 311 13.82 -13.02 71.14
N THR A 312 12.79 -12.21 71.41
CA THR A 312 12.45 -11.75 72.77
C THR A 312 12.07 -12.90 73.71
N GLY A 313 11.29 -13.87 73.21
CA GLY A 313 10.97 -15.11 73.94
C GLY A 313 12.20 -15.94 74.29
N ILE A 314 13.10 -16.17 73.32
CA ILE A 314 14.37 -16.90 73.51
C ILE A 314 15.25 -16.18 74.55
N ASN A 315 15.36 -14.85 74.46
CA ASN A 315 16.12 -14.08 75.44
C ASN A 315 15.53 -14.22 76.85
N SER A 316 14.20 -14.19 76.99
CA SER A 316 13.52 -14.39 78.28
C SER A 316 13.72 -15.80 78.85
N LEU A 317 13.72 -16.82 78.00
CA LEU A 317 14.04 -18.18 78.42
C LEU A 317 15.51 -18.32 78.82
N SER A 318 16.42 -17.69 78.08
CA SER A 318 17.86 -17.67 78.39
C SER A 318 18.14 -17.03 79.75
N THR A 319 17.50 -15.90 80.07
CA THR A 319 17.63 -15.25 81.38
C THR A 319 17.01 -16.09 82.49
N GLY A 320 15.84 -16.70 82.26
CA GLY A 320 15.19 -17.62 83.20
C GLY A 320 16.03 -18.85 83.52
N LEU A 321 16.64 -19.48 82.49
CA LEU A 321 17.54 -20.62 82.67
C LEU A 321 18.83 -20.22 83.39
N SER A 322 19.42 -19.08 83.06
CA SER A 322 20.61 -18.55 83.75
C SER A 322 20.34 -18.30 85.23
N SER A 323 19.16 -17.77 85.56
CA SER A 323 18.71 -17.57 86.94
C SER A 323 18.53 -18.90 87.67
N THR A 324 17.91 -19.89 87.01
CA THR A 324 17.73 -21.25 87.55
C THR A 324 19.07 -21.93 87.82
N ASN A 325 20.00 -21.84 86.87
CA ASN A 325 21.36 -22.37 87.01
C ASN A 325 22.11 -21.73 88.20
N SER A 326 21.97 -20.41 88.39
CA SER A 326 22.56 -19.69 89.53
C SER A 326 21.97 -20.15 90.87
N SER A 327 20.65 -20.35 90.93
CA SER A 327 19.97 -20.88 92.12
C SER A 327 20.39 -22.32 92.44
N VAL A 328 20.47 -23.20 91.44
CA VAL A 328 20.96 -24.58 91.61
C VAL A 328 22.41 -24.60 92.09
N SER A 329 23.28 -23.76 91.51
CA SER A 329 24.67 -23.63 91.92
C SER A 329 24.79 -23.14 93.37
N SER A 330 23.97 -22.16 93.75
CA SER A 330 23.91 -21.65 95.13
C SER A 330 23.42 -22.71 96.13
N LEU A 331 22.42 -23.50 95.74
CA LEU A 331 21.91 -24.62 96.55
C LEU A 331 22.96 -25.72 96.69
N SER A 332 23.62 -26.13 95.60
CA SER A 332 24.71 -27.10 95.63
C SER A 332 25.86 -26.66 96.54
N THR A 333 26.23 -25.38 96.49
CA THR A 333 27.26 -24.80 97.37
C THR A 333 26.80 -24.80 98.83
N SER A 334 25.55 -24.42 99.11
CA SER A 334 24.99 -24.42 100.46
C SER A 334 24.90 -25.84 101.05
N THR A 335 24.43 -26.81 100.28
CA THR A 335 24.32 -28.22 100.70
C THR A 335 25.69 -28.86 100.90
N SER A 336 26.66 -28.63 100.01
CA SER A 336 28.03 -29.13 100.20
C SER A 336 28.69 -28.55 101.44
N THR A 337 28.48 -27.25 101.70
CA THR A 337 28.94 -26.61 102.95
C THR A 337 28.30 -27.26 104.17
N ALA A 338 26.97 -27.45 104.16
CA ALA A 338 26.25 -28.05 105.28
C ALA A 338 26.67 -29.51 105.56
N ILE A 339 26.90 -30.30 104.51
CA ILE A 339 27.38 -31.69 104.63
C ILE A 339 28.82 -31.73 105.16
N ASN A 340 29.72 -30.86 104.68
CA ASN A 340 31.11 -30.82 105.16
C ASN A 340 31.24 -30.36 106.62
N THR A 341 30.19 -29.75 107.18
CA THR A 341 30.15 -29.32 108.59
C THR A 341 29.49 -30.35 109.53
N LEU A 342 29.02 -31.49 109.01
CA LEU A 342 28.41 -32.59 109.76
C LEU A 342 29.44 -33.70 110.03
#